data_AF-A0A925D9B0-F1
#
_entry.id   AF-A0A925D9B0-F1
#
_cell.length_a   1.000
_cell.length_b   1.000
_cell.length_c   1.000
_cell.angle_alpha   90.00
_cell.angle_beta   90.00
_cell.angle_gamma   90.00
#
_symmetry.space_group_name_H-M   'P 1'
#
loop_
_entity.id
_entity.type
_entity.pdbx_description
1 polymer ?
#
loop_
_entity_poly.entity_id
_entity_poly.type
_entity_poly.pdbx_seq_one_letter_code
_entity_poly.pdbx_strand_id
1 'polypeptide(L)'
;KDYDRFPLADNADFTAFLQGKNPHRVAWIRPGHPAVNASHQLTDRWGRPLFFHRESSRRTALRSAGPDRILWTSDDVVWPVP
;
A
#
# COMPACT_ATOMS: atom_id res chain seq x y z
N LYS A 1 -15.01 -5.83 -13.88
CA LYS A 1 -13.98 -4.80 -13.64
C LYS A 1 -12.67 -5.56 -13.50
N ASP A 2 -11.83 -5.54 -14.53
CA ASP A 2 -10.76 -6.52 -14.77
C ASP A 2 -9.46 -6.08 -14.06
N TYR A 3 -9.47 -6.18 -12.73
CA TYR A 3 -8.34 -5.75 -11.87
C TYR A 3 -7.16 -6.74 -11.89
N ASP A 4 -7.39 -7.95 -12.41
CA ASP A 4 -6.39 -9.04 -12.49
C ASP A 4 -5.24 -8.72 -13.47
N ARG A 5 -5.37 -7.67 -14.31
CA ARG A 5 -4.37 -7.27 -15.31
C ARG A 5 -3.38 -6.18 -14.86
N PHE A 6 -3.55 -5.57 -13.69
CA PHE A 6 -2.59 -4.59 -13.18
C PHE A 6 -1.59 -5.29 -12.27
N PRO A 7 -0.33 -5.50 -12.71
CA PRO A 7 0.70 -6.08 -11.85
C PRO A 7 1.09 -5.03 -10.79
N LEU A 8 0.39 -5.02 -9.66
CA LEU A 8 0.79 -4.24 -8.49
C LEU A 8 1.85 -5.05 -7.75
N ALA A 9 3.10 -4.85 -8.12
CA ALA A 9 4.22 -5.63 -7.61
C ALA A 9 4.70 -5.11 -6.26
N ASP A 10 4.69 -3.78 -6.09
CA ASP A 10 5.19 -3.12 -4.89
C ASP A 10 4.30 -1.96 -4.40
N ASN A 11 4.71 -1.35 -3.29
CA ASN A 11 3.99 -0.22 -2.68
C ASN A 11 3.82 0.97 -3.66
N ALA A 12 4.83 1.28 -4.46
CA ALA A 12 4.76 2.41 -5.39
C ALA A 12 3.73 2.16 -6.49
N ASP A 13 3.59 0.91 -6.96
CA ASP A 13 2.54 0.53 -7.91
C ASP A 13 1.14 0.72 -7.31
N PHE A 14 0.92 0.25 -6.07
CA PHE A 14 -0.35 0.47 -5.36
C PHE A 14 -0.64 1.96 -5.19
N THR A 15 0.38 2.74 -4.83
CA THR A 15 0.25 4.19 -4.65
C THR A 15 -0.13 4.88 -5.95
N ALA A 16 0.56 4.54 -7.06
CA ALA A 16 0.27 5.05 -8.38
C ALA A 16 -1.16 4.69 -8.84
N PHE A 17 -1.58 3.46 -8.60
CA PHE A 17 -2.94 3.02 -8.89
C PHE A 17 -3.96 3.85 -8.11
N LEU A 18 -3.74 4.08 -6.81
CA LEU A 18 -4.61 4.89 -5.96
C LEU A 18 -4.63 6.38 -6.34
N GLN A 19 -3.56 6.87 -6.94
CA GLN A 19 -3.42 8.25 -7.46
C GLN A 19 -3.98 8.43 -8.88
N GLY A 20 -4.69 7.46 -9.43
CA GLY A 20 -5.37 7.59 -10.71
C GLY A 20 -4.68 6.89 -11.88
N LYS A 21 -3.53 6.23 -11.69
CA LYS A 21 -2.95 5.31 -12.70
C LYS A 21 -3.68 3.96 -12.70
N ASN A 22 -5.01 4.02 -12.76
CA ASN A 22 -5.92 2.89 -12.82
C ASN A 22 -6.85 3.05 -14.05
N PRO A 23 -7.51 1.96 -14.50
CA PRO A 23 -8.37 1.99 -15.69
C PRO A 23 -9.51 3.04 -15.64
N HIS A 24 -9.91 3.46 -14.44
CA HIS A 24 -11.00 4.42 -14.25
C HIS A 24 -10.52 5.86 -14.17
N ARG A 25 -9.20 6.10 -14.14
CA ARG A 25 -8.59 7.44 -13.98
C ARG A 25 -9.10 8.21 -12.77
N VAL A 26 -9.49 7.48 -11.71
CA VAL A 26 -9.97 8.06 -10.46
C VAL A 26 -8.83 8.10 -9.45
N ALA A 27 -8.50 9.29 -8.96
CA ALA A 27 -7.57 9.45 -7.85
C ALA A 27 -8.33 9.38 -6.51
N TRP A 28 -8.24 8.26 -5.80
CA TRP A 28 -8.77 8.14 -4.43
C TRP A 28 -7.86 8.83 -3.41
N ILE A 29 -6.56 8.83 -3.69
CA ILE A 29 -5.58 9.60 -2.95
C ILE A 29 -5.02 10.64 -3.92
N ARG A 30 -5.14 11.93 -3.59
CA ARG A 30 -4.61 13.00 -4.43
C ARG A 30 -3.07 13.03 -4.39
N PRO A 31 -2.39 13.48 -5.45
CA PRO A 31 -0.97 13.82 -5.38
C PRO A 31 -0.69 14.80 -4.23
N GLY A 32 0.45 14.63 -3.55
CA GLY A 32 0.81 15.45 -2.37
C GLY A 32 0.03 15.13 -1.09
N HIS A 33 -0.73 14.02 -1.06
CA HIS A 33 -1.40 13.58 0.16
C HIS A 33 -0.37 13.23 1.25
N PRO A 34 -0.59 13.59 2.54
CA PRO A 34 0.38 13.35 3.63
C PRO A 34 0.74 11.88 3.86
N ALA A 35 -0.14 10.95 3.45
CA ALA A 35 0.12 9.52 3.53
C ALA A 35 1.02 8.98 2.40
N VAL A 36 1.53 9.83 1.50
CA VAL A 36 2.44 9.43 0.44
C VAL A 36 3.77 10.14 0.65
N ASN A 37 4.85 9.38 0.79
CA ASN A 37 6.18 9.93 1.01
C ASN A 37 6.84 10.42 -0.29
N ALA A 38 8.04 11.01 -0.17
CA ALA A 38 8.80 11.53 -1.30
C ALA A 38 9.23 10.45 -2.31
N SER A 39 9.28 9.18 -1.90
CA SER A 39 9.56 8.03 -2.77
C SER A 39 8.30 7.47 -3.46
N HIS A 40 7.17 8.20 -3.40
CA HIS A 40 5.87 7.78 -3.94
C HIS A 40 5.33 6.49 -3.32
N GLN A 41 5.60 6.27 -2.05
CA GLN A 41 5.07 5.13 -1.30
C GLN A 41 3.99 5.56 -0.32
N LEU A 42 2.93 4.76 -0.22
CA LEU A 42 1.91 4.86 0.80
C LEU A 42 2.52 4.47 2.15
N THR A 43 2.39 5.36 3.13
CA THR A 43 2.90 5.16 4.47
C THR A 43 1.78 4.86 5.46
N ASP A 44 2.13 4.16 6.53
CA ASP A 44 1.28 4.04 7.70
C ASP A 44 1.22 5.34 8.51
N ARG A 45 0.50 5.30 9.64
CA ARG A 45 0.30 6.43 10.54
C ARG A 45 1.61 6.96 11.16
N TRP A 46 2.65 6.14 11.20
CA TRP A 46 3.96 6.50 11.78
C TRP A 46 4.97 6.93 10.72
N GLY A 47 4.54 7.08 9.47
CA GLY A 47 5.34 7.56 8.35
C GLY A 47 6.25 6.49 7.74
N ARG A 48 6.01 5.20 8.04
CA ARG A 48 6.77 4.09 7.44
C ARG A 48 6.03 3.53 6.23
N PRO A 49 6.74 3.18 5.14
CA PRO A 49 6.10 2.55 3.98
C PRO A 49 5.37 1.27 4.40
N LEU A 50 4.12 1.14 3.97
CA LEU A 50 3.36 -0.10 4.13
C LEU A 50 4.00 -1.23 3.34
N PHE A 51 4.03 -2.42 3.91
CA PHE A 51 4.46 -3.63 3.19
C PHE A 51 3.23 -4.33 2.59
N PHE A 52 3.28 -4.55 1.27
CA PHE A 52 2.25 -5.26 0.53
C PHE A 52 2.74 -6.68 0.25
N HIS A 53 2.10 -7.67 0.89
CA HIS A 53 2.40 -9.09 0.69
C HIS A 53 1.34 -9.72 -0.19
N ARG A 54 1.69 -10.03 -1.45
CA ARG A 54 0.77 -10.71 -2.36
C ARG A 54 0.68 -12.19 -2.02
N GLU A 55 -0.44 -12.60 -1.44
CA GLU A 55 -0.72 -13.99 -1.07
C GLU A 55 -1.30 -14.79 -2.25
N SER A 56 -2.08 -14.13 -3.11
CA SER A 56 -2.63 -14.71 -4.34
C SER A 56 -2.93 -13.63 -5.39
N SER A 57 -3.47 -14.03 -6.55
CA SER A 57 -3.91 -13.07 -7.58
C SER A 57 -4.99 -12.10 -7.10
N ARG A 58 -5.78 -12.48 -6.09
CA ARG A 58 -6.92 -11.69 -5.59
C ARG A 58 -6.77 -11.26 -4.13
N ARG A 59 -5.64 -11.56 -3.50
CA ARG A 59 -5.43 -11.29 -2.08
C ARG A 59 -4.03 -10.74 -1.85
N THR A 60 -4.00 -9.53 -1.33
CA THR A 60 -2.78 -8.86 -0.87
C THR A 60 -3.00 -8.50 0.59
N ALA A 61 -2.15 -9.03 1.46
CA ALA A 61 -2.08 -8.60 2.84
C ALA A 61 -1.22 -7.32 2.96
N LEU A 62 -1.57 -6.49 3.93
CA LEU A 62 -0.93 -5.23 4.23
C LEU A 62 -0.33 -5.32 5.62
N ARG A 63 0.89 -4.81 5.80
CA ARG A 63 1.56 -4.74 7.09
C ARG A 63 2.07 -3.32 7.33
N SER A 64 1.72 -2.76 8.48
CA SER A 64 2.29 -1.53 9.02
C SER A 64 3.35 -1.88 10.06
N ALA A 65 4.44 -1.11 10.08
CA ALA A 65 5.59 -1.31 10.95
C ALA A 65 5.38 -0.79 12.38
N GLY A 66 4.13 -0.51 12.77
CA GLY A 66 3.79 -0.10 14.12
C GLY A 66 4.43 1.21 14.61
N PRO A 67 4.21 1.54 15.90
CA PRO A 67 4.91 2.61 16.60
C PRO A 67 6.43 2.52 16.59
N ASP A 68 7.03 1.32 16.63
CA ASP A 68 8.47 1.12 16.71
C ASP A 68 9.20 1.33 15.37
N ARG A 69 8.43 1.31 14.26
CA ARG A 69 8.85 1.58 12.88
C ARG A 69 9.72 0.49 12.27
N ILE A 70 9.78 -0.69 12.86
CA ILE A 70 10.57 -1.85 12.44
C ILE A 70 9.58 -2.93 12.00
N LEU A 71 9.77 -3.49 10.80
CA LEU A 71 8.93 -4.60 10.37
C LEU A 71 9.31 -5.89 11.12
N TRP A 72 8.34 -6.77 11.26
CA TRP A 72 8.46 -8.11 11.87
C TRP A 72 8.70 -8.09 13.38
N THR A 73 8.18 -7.07 14.04
CA THR A 73 8.12 -6.93 15.49
C THR A 73 6.69 -7.19 15.99
N SER A 74 6.50 -7.18 17.31
CA SER A 74 5.21 -7.52 17.92
C SER A 74 4.14 -6.42 17.81
N ASP A 75 4.52 -5.20 17.45
CA ASP A 75 3.62 -4.06 17.29
C ASP A 75 3.17 -3.84 15.82
N ASP A 76 3.64 -4.68 14.91
CA ASP A 76 3.15 -4.72 13.53
C ASP A 76 1.64 -4.94 13.47
N VAL A 77 0.97 -4.16 12.61
CA VAL A 77 -0.45 -4.33 12.32
C VAL A 77 -0.61 -4.97 10.95
N VAL A 78 -1.27 -6.13 10.89
CA VAL A 78 -1.49 -6.89 9.65
C VAL A 78 -2.97 -6.90 9.29
N TRP A 79 -3.28 -6.69 8.01
CA TRP A 79 -4.62 -6.79 7.46
C TRP A 79 -4.64 -7.54 6.12
N PRO A 80 -5.57 -8.48 5.88
CA PRO A 80 -6.47 -9.06 6.86
C PRO A 80 -5.67 -9.76 7.97
N VAL A 81 -6.26 -9.82 9.17
CA VAL A 81 -5.67 -10.57 10.28
C VAL A 81 -5.60 -12.04 9.87
N PRO A 82 -4.46 -12.72 10.02
CA PRO A 82 -4.32 -14.14 9.68
C PRO A 82 -5.25 -15.04 10.51
#